data_AF-A0A9E5UBK4-F1
#
_entry.id   AF-A0A9E5UBK4-F1
#
_cell.length_a   1.000
_cell.length_b   1.000
_cell.length_c   1.000
_cell.angle_alpha   90.00
_cell.angle_beta   90.00
_cell.angle_gamma   90.00
#
_symmetry.space_group_name_H-M   'P 1'
#
loop_
_entity.id
_entity.type
_entity.pdbx_description
1 polymer ?
#
loop_
_entity_poly.entity_id
_entity_poly.type
_entity_poly.pdbx_seq_one_letter_code
_entity_poly.pdbx_strand_id
1 'polypeptide(L)' 'MTMLPVEGFNHPTNEFPIYEILTNEGLEKIHQTSMQILSEVGIAFYDEDSKILCRENGLKVDG' A
#
# COMPACT_ATOMS: atom_id res chain seq x y z
N MET A 1 22.88 0.78 43.03
CA MET A 1 22.79 1.19 41.61
C MET A 1 21.36 1.65 41.37
N THR A 2 21.07 2.92 41.60
CA THR A 2 19.72 3.48 41.40
C THR A 2 19.52 3.77 39.92
N MET A 3 18.54 3.11 39.29
CA MET A 3 18.13 3.44 37.93
C MET A 3 17.47 4.81 37.93
N LEU A 4 17.95 5.71 37.07
CA LEU A 4 17.29 6.98 36.79
C LEU A 4 16.02 6.71 35.95
N PRO A 5 14.93 7.48 36.14
CA PRO A 5 13.74 7.35 35.31
C PRO A 5 14.11 7.67 33.86
N VAL A 6 13.84 6.73 32.96
CA VAL A 6 13.89 6.99 31.52
C VAL A 6 12.61 7.74 31.19
N GLU A 7 12.66 9.07 31.24
CA GLU A 7 11.60 9.87 30.65
C GLU A 7 11.59 9.58 29.14
N GLY A 8 10.61 8.77 28.72
CA GLY A 8 10.39 8.47 27.32
C GLY A 8 10.10 9.78 26.60
N PHE A 9 10.96 10.13 25.63
CA PHE A 9 10.72 11.25 24.75
C PHE A 9 9.38 11.02 24.03
N ASN A 10 8.33 11.74 24.41
CA ASN A 10 7.05 11.67 23.72
C ASN A 10 7.18 12.42 22.41
N HIS A 11 7.20 11.68 21.31
CA HIS A 11 7.24 12.28 19.97
C HIS A 11 5.96 13.09 19.77
N PRO A 12 6.03 14.32 19.24
CA PRO A 12 4.84 15.07 18.90
C PRO A 12 4.02 14.27 17.89
N THR A 13 2.80 13.90 18.27
CA THR A 13 1.84 13.25 17.38
C THR A 13 1.04 14.31 16.63
N ASN A 14 0.79 14.10 15.35
CA ASN A 14 -0.11 14.96 14.60
C ASN A 14 -1.56 14.66 14.99
N GLU A 15 -2.20 15.58 15.70
CA GLU A 15 -3.61 15.48 16.13
C GLU A 15 -4.59 16.07 15.11
N PHE A 16 -4.09 16.70 14.03
CA PHE A 16 -4.96 17.32 13.03
C PHE A 16 -5.65 16.23 12.18
N PRO A 17 -6.94 16.43 11.85
CA PRO A 17 -7.66 15.50 10.98
C PRO A 17 -7.03 15.49 9.58
N ILE A 18 -7.08 14.33 8.94
CA ILE A 18 -6.64 14.17 7.55
C ILE A 18 -7.56 14.99 6.66
N TYR A 19 -6.96 15.82 5.79
CA TYR A 19 -7.71 16.60 4.82
C TYR A 19 -7.89 15.79 3.53
N GLU A 20 -9.13 15.39 3.25
CA GLU A 20 -9.47 14.66 2.04
C GLU A 20 -9.65 15.62 0.86
N ILE A 21 -8.79 15.47 -0.15
CA ILE A 21 -8.82 16.29 -1.37
C ILE A 21 -9.75 15.73 -2.45
N LEU A 22 -10.21 14.48 -2.29
CA LEU A 22 -11.06 13.79 -3.25
C LEU A 22 -12.41 13.48 -2.62
N THR A 23 -13.46 13.52 -3.44
CA THR A 23 -14.76 12.95 -3.09
C THR A 23 -14.72 11.43 -3.24
N ASN A 24 -15.72 10.74 -2.67
CA ASN A 24 -15.89 9.30 -2.88
C ASN A 24 -15.97 8.91 -4.36
N GLU A 25 -16.61 9.74 -5.20
CA GLU A 25 -16.66 9.52 -6.63
C GLU A 25 -15.28 9.59 -7.29
N GLY A 26 -14.46 10.57 -6.89
CA GLY A 26 -13.09 10.70 -7.38
C GLY A 26 -12.22 9.52 -6.96
N LEU A 27 -12.37 9.06 -5.71
CA LEU A 27 -11.67 7.89 -5.20
C LEU A 27 -12.08 6.61 -5.95
N GLU A 28 -13.38 6.42 -6.17
CA GLU A 28 -13.91 5.27 -6.90
C GLU A 28 -13.42 5.24 -8.35
N LYS A 29 -13.36 6.41 -9.00
CA LYS A 29 -12.80 6.51 -10.35
C LYS A 29 -11.35 6.04 -10.41
N ILE A 30 -10.53 6.42 -9.41
CA ILE A 30 -9.13 5.96 -9.32
C ILE A 30 -9.10 4.45 -9.10
N HIS A 31 -9.94 3.92 -8.21
CA HIS A 31 -10.03 2.49 -7.96
C HIS A 31 -10.35 1.71 -9.25
N GLN A 32 -11.43 2.06 -9.94
CA GLN A 32 -11.86 1.37 -11.17
C GLN A 32 -10.80 1.46 -12.28
N THR A 33 -10.22 2.64 -12.47
CA THR A 33 -9.16 2.83 -13.47
C THR A 33 -7.91 1.99 -13.13
N SER A 34 -7.54 1.95 -11.86
CA SER A 34 -6.40 1.13 -11.41
C SER A 34 -6.66 -0.35 -11.63
N MET A 35 -7.87 -0.82 -11.33
CA MET A 35 -8.25 -2.21 -11.58
C MET A 35 -8.24 -2.56 -13.06
N GLN A 36 -8.67 -1.65 -13.92
CA GLN A 36 -8.58 -1.81 -15.36
C GLN A 36 -7.12 -1.93 -15.82
N ILE A 37 -6.23 -1.07 -15.33
CA ILE A 37 -4.80 -1.15 -15.65
C ILE A 37 -4.22 -2.49 -15.20
N LEU A 38 -4.53 -2.93 -13.98
CA LEU A 38 -4.04 -4.21 -13.45
C LEU A 38 -4.52 -5.42 -14.27
N SER A 39 -5.74 -5.37 -14.82
CA SER A 39 -6.29 -6.48 -15.60
C SER A 39 -5.89 -6.47 -17.07
N GLU A 40 -5.80 -5.29 -17.70
CA GLU A 40 -5.54 -5.15 -19.14
C GLU A 40 -4.05 -5.02 -19.47
N VAL A 41 -3.29 -4.31 -18.63
CA VAL A 41 -1.86 -4.05 -18.85
C VAL A 41 -1.00 -4.96 -17.99
N GLY A 42 -1.41 -5.22 -16.75
CA GLY A 42 -0.65 -6.01 -15.78
C GLY A 42 0.54 -5.26 -15.20
N ILE A 43 1.39 -5.99 -14.45
CA ILE A 43 2.60 -5.47 -13.81
C ILE A 43 3.76 -6.41 -14.13
N ALA A 44 4.91 -5.82 -14.48
CA ALA A 44 6.15 -6.57 -14.67
C ALA A 44 6.82 -6.82 -13.31
N PHE A 45 6.82 -8.08 -12.86
CA PHE A 45 7.68 -8.54 -11.78
C PHE A 45 8.95 -9.14 -12.39
N TYR A 46 10.11 -8.56 -12.05
CA TYR A 46 11.41 -9.04 -12.54
C TYR A 46 12.00 -10.14 -11.68
N ASP A 47 11.51 -10.29 -10.45
CA ASP A 47 11.91 -11.33 -9.51
C ASP A 47 11.08 -12.61 -9.74
N GLU A 48 11.75 -13.75 -9.84
CA GLU A 48 11.10 -15.03 -10.16
C GLU A 48 10.28 -15.58 -8.99
N ASP A 49 10.73 -15.39 -7.75
CA ASP A 49 9.98 -15.82 -6.56
C ASP A 49 8.62 -15.09 -6.48
N SER A 50 8.61 -13.80 -6.83
CA SER A 50 7.40 -13.00 -6.94
C SER A 50 6.44 -13.53 -8.02
N LYS A 51 6.95 -13.93 -9.19
CA LYS A 51 6.14 -14.54 -10.26
C LYS A 51 5.54 -15.88 -9.82
N ILE A 52 6.32 -16.71 -9.11
CA ILE A 52 5.84 -17.99 -8.56
C ILE A 52 4.68 -17.74 -7.60
N LEU A 53 4.85 -16.82 -6.64
CA LEU A 53 3.81 -16.47 -5.68
C LEU A 53 2.53 -15.98 -6.38
N CYS A 54 2.65 -15.17 -7.44
CA CYS A 54 1.50 -14.74 -8.22
C CYS A 54 0.76 -15.93 -8.86
N ARG A 55 1.48 -16.88 -9.48
CA ARG A 55 0.86 -18.08 -10.08
C ARG A 55 0.16 -18.94 -9.04
N GLU A 56 0.77 -19.14 -7.87
CA GLU A 56 0.17 -19.89 -6.76
C GLU A 56 -1.13 -19.28 -6.24
N ASN A 57 -1.23 -17.94 -6.28
CA ASN A 57 -2.44 -17.21 -5.92
C ASN A 57 -3.45 -17.07 -7.08
N GLY A 58 -3.22 -17.77 -8.19
CA GLY A 58 -4.15 -17.84 -9.32
C GLY A 58 -4.09 -16.63 -10.27
N LEU A 59 -3.06 -15.79 -10.17
CA LEU A 59 -2.86 -14.70 -11.12
C LEU A 59 -2.30 -15.26 -12.44
N LYS A 60 -2.75 -14.68 -13.55
CA LYS A 60 -2.16 -14.95 -14.86
C LYS A 60 -0.78 -14.29 -14.93
N VAL A 61 0.25 -15.08 -15.25
CA VAL A 61 1.62 -14.61 -15.44
C VAL A 61 2.09 -15.02 -16.83
N ASP A 62 2.38 -14.03 -17.67
CA ASP A 62 2.91 -14.22 -19.01
C ASP A 62 4.44 -13.96 -19.01
N GLY A 63 5.24 -14.93 -19.49
CA GLY A 63 6.72 -14.91 -19.42
C GLY A 63 7.27 -15.43 -18.08
#